data_AF-J9EG07-F1
#
_entry.id   AF-J9EG07-F1
#
_cell.length_a   1.000
_cell.length_b   1.000
_cell.length_c   1.000
_cell.angle_alpha   90.00
_cell.angle_beta   90.00
_cell.angle_gamma   90.00
#
_symmetry.space_group_name_H-M   'P 1'
#
loop_
_entity.id
_entity.type
_entity.pdbx_description
1 polymer ?
#
loop_
_entity_poly.entity_id
_entity_poly.type
_entity_poly.pdbx_seq_one_letter_code
_entity_poly.pdbx_strand_id
1 'polypeptide(L)'
;MSKFHLCLGGHDDCDDKLSINAAYAKRYDNWRHLEELQKLKDKYGNDVKGDDDTNSSSSEESAVWSAEHEKDFLRTLSALKAHDPRLYSGQKFFTSVDKRDISEDEEERKTSKHGYYEEQELIKQELKAVLAKQNDDMEPLLRQRIKTGNEAKNEEDQYYEWLKGQKDEDLPGVEELKGLKEAWSDMNLDENEKFLRDYLLNKKYDVEGNDDVPSYEEIVNVEKDEEELEREDEFERKYNFRYEEPDQDFVSYCLYS
;
A
#
# COMPACT_ATOMS: atom_id res chain seq x y z
N MET A 1 -35.74 -21.45 46.52
CA MET A 1 -34.52 -21.99 47.15
C MET A 1 -34.37 -23.43 46.68
N SER A 2 -33.65 -23.67 45.59
CA SER A 2 -33.38 -25.04 45.12
C SER A 2 -32.05 -25.49 45.72
N LYS A 3 -32.09 -26.52 46.56
CA LYS A 3 -30.91 -27.14 47.16
C LYS A 3 -30.26 -28.04 46.11
N PHE A 4 -29.07 -27.67 45.65
CA PHE A 4 -28.21 -28.58 44.90
C PHE A 4 -27.51 -29.52 45.90
N HIS A 5 -27.73 -30.82 45.73
CA HIS A 5 -27.07 -31.86 46.50
C HIS A 5 -25.77 -32.23 45.77
N LEU A 6 -24.62 -31.92 46.37
CA LEU A 6 -23.31 -32.31 45.85
C LEU A 6 -22.97 -33.70 46.41
N CYS A 7 -23.14 -34.72 45.57
CA CYS A 7 -22.62 -36.07 45.83
C CYS A 7 -21.11 -36.07 45.63
N LEU A 8 -20.35 -36.09 46.71
CA LEU A 8 -18.91 -36.39 46.72
C LEU A 8 -18.75 -37.86 47.13
N GLY A 9 -18.92 -38.77 46.19
CA GLY A 9 -18.71 -40.20 46.41
C GLY A 9 -18.53 -40.91 45.08
N GLY A 10 -17.35 -41.50 44.87
CA GLY A 10 -16.99 -42.23 43.66
C GLY A 10 -17.87 -43.46 43.45
N HIS A 11 -18.80 -43.37 42.51
CA HIS A 11 -19.49 -44.50 41.93
C HIS A 11 -19.76 -44.20 40.44
N ASP A 12 -19.22 -45.07 39.59
CA ASP A 12 -19.17 -45.00 38.12
C ASP A 12 -20.53 -45.23 37.45
N ASP A 13 -21.51 -44.34 37.61
CA ASP A 13 -22.68 -44.27 36.71
C ASP A 13 -23.42 -42.92 36.86
N CYS A 14 -22.97 -41.89 36.13
CA CYS A 14 -23.78 -40.70 35.87
C CYS A 14 -23.59 -40.22 34.42
N ASP A 15 -24.56 -40.54 33.56
CA ASP A 15 -24.73 -39.94 32.23
C ASP A 15 -25.23 -38.48 32.34
N ASP A 16 -24.61 -37.67 33.19
CA ASP A 16 -24.90 -36.24 33.31
C ASP A 16 -23.98 -35.47 32.36
N LYS A 17 -24.43 -35.33 31.12
CA LYS A 17 -23.71 -34.57 30.08
C LYS A 17 -23.67 -33.09 30.45
N LEU A 18 -22.55 -32.63 31.00
CA LEU A 18 -22.31 -31.21 31.30
C LEU A 18 -22.39 -30.40 30.00
N SER A 19 -23.30 -29.43 29.93
CA SER A 19 -23.39 -28.48 28.81
C SER A 19 -22.85 -27.11 29.25
N ILE A 20 -21.95 -26.55 28.45
CA ILE A 20 -21.38 -25.24 28.72
C ILE A 20 -22.37 -24.18 28.27
N ASN A 21 -22.71 -23.25 29.16
CA ASN A 21 -23.51 -22.10 28.80
C ASN A 21 -22.68 -21.13 27.96
N ALA A 22 -22.80 -21.22 26.64
CA ALA A 22 -22.06 -20.38 25.69
C ALA A 22 -22.29 -18.87 25.91
N ALA A 23 -23.48 -18.47 26.39
CA ALA A 23 -23.77 -17.07 26.69
C ALA A 23 -23.09 -16.59 27.99
N TYR A 24 -22.76 -17.50 28.90
CA TYR A 24 -21.96 -17.20 30.09
C TYR A 24 -20.47 -17.15 29.73
N ALA A 25 -19.97 -18.11 28.95
CA ALA A 25 -18.57 -18.13 28.49
C ALA A 25 -18.18 -16.80 27.81
N LYS A 26 -18.97 -16.35 26.82
CA LYS A 26 -18.73 -15.06 26.13
C LYS A 26 -18.70 -13.85 27.07
N ARG A 27 -19.55 -13.84 28.11
CA ARG A 27 -19.57 -12.75 29.10
C ARG A 27 -18.37 -12.83 30.04
N TYR A 28 -17.97 -14.04 30.40
CA TYR A 28 -16.82 -14.30 31.24
C TYR A 28 -15.53 -13.88 30.52
N ASP A 29 -15.39 -14.21 29.23
CA ASP A 29 -14.24 -13.83 28.42
C ASP A 29 -14.11 -12.30 28.32
N ASN A 30 -15.22 -11.61 28.02
CA ASN A 30 -15.23 -10.14 28.01
C ASN A 30 -14.89 -9.53 29.36
N TRP A 31 -15.43 -10.07 30.46
CA TRP A 31 -15.16 -9.57 31.80
C TRP A 31 -13.70 -9.80 32.21
N ARG A 32 -13.15 -10.98 31.89
CA ARG A 32 -11.76 -11.35 32.17
C ARG A 32 -10.78 -10.49 31.37
N HIS A 33 -11.05 -10.25 30.10
CA HIS A 33 -10.24 -9.36 29.27
C HIS A 33 -10.24 -7.92 29.82
N LEU A 34 -11.40 -7.43 30.28
CA LEU A 34 -11.50 -6.10 30.88
C LEU A 34 -10.75 -6.01 32.23
N GLU A 35 -10.79 -7.07 33.02
CA GLU A 35 -10.05 -7.19 34.28
C GLU A 35 -8.53 -7.18 34.04
N GLU A 36 -8.05 -7.87 32.99
CA GLU A 36 -6.64 -7.87 32.61
C GLU A 36 -6.17 -6.50 32.14
N LEU A 37 -6.95 -5.79 31.34
CA LEU A 37 -6.68 -4.41 30.95
C LEU A 37 -6.59 -3.48 32.16
N GLN A 38 -7.49 -3.65 33.14
CA GLN A 38 -7.46 -2.87 34.37
C GLN A 38 -6.20 -3.19 35.20
N LYS A 39 -5.81 -4.47 35.30
CA LYS A 39 -4.55 -4.87 35.97
C LYS A 39 -3.32 -4.30 35.29
N LEU A 40 -3.29 -4.24 33.96
CA LEU A 40 -2.21 -3.59 33.20
C LEU A 40 -2.19 -2.09 33.48
N LYS A 41 -3.35 -1.44 33.48
CA LYS A 41 -3.48 -0.01 33.80
C LYS A 41 -3.07 0.33 35.23
N ASP A 42 -3.40 -0.51 36.21
CA ASP A 42 -3.01 -0.31 37.60
C ASP A 42 -1.51 -0.59 37.83
N LYS A 43 -0.91 -1.50 37.05
CA LYS A 43 0.52 -1.83 37.11
C LYS A 43 1.41 -0.79 36.45
N TYR A 44 1.02 -0.33 35.26
CA TYR A 44 1.84 0.55 34.42
C TYR A 44 1.40 2.01 34.48
N GLY A 45 0.29 2.30 35.17
CA GLY A 45 -0.32 3.61 35.18
C GLY A 45 -0.98 3.96 33.83
N ASN A 46 -1.78 5.02 33.82
CA ASN A 46 -2.35 5.55 32.57
C ASN A 46 -1.31 6.33 31.72
N ASP A 47 -0.10 6.54 32.28
CA ASP A 47 0.96 7.38 31.73
C ASP A 47 2.28 6.60 31.67
N VAL A 48 2.35 5.55 30.85
CA VAL A 48 3.66 5.09 30.36
C VAL A 48 4.17 6.13 29.36
N LYS A 49 4.70 7.23 29.89
CA LYS A 49 5.92 7.82 29.36
C LYS A 49 7.04 6.86 29.74
N GLY A 50 7.33 5.92 28.84
CA GLY A 50 8.51 5.07 28.93
C GLY A 50 9.73 5.93 28.64
N ASP A 51 10.45 6.29 29.70
CA ASP A 51 11.83 6.75 29.65
C ASP A 51 12.69 5.49 29.45
N ASP A 52 12.90 5.12 28.17
CA ASP A 52 13.90 4.13 27.76
C ASP A 52 14.93 4.86 26.89
N ASP A 53 16.11 5.04 27.45
CA ASP A 53 17.33 5.62 26.88
C ASP A 53 17.92 4.73 25.75
N THR A 54 17.08 4.33 24.80
CA THR A 54 17.50 3.71 23.53
C THR A 54 16.63 4.01 22.32
N ASN A 55 15.57 4.83 22.46
CA ASN A 55 14.84 5.34 21.30
C ASN A 55 15.18 6.80 21.04
N SER A 56 15.95 7.04 19.97
CA SER A 56 16.09 8.36 19.38
C SER A 56 14.70 8.83 18.96
N SER A 57 14.05 9.63 19.81
CA SER A 57 12.77 10.28 19.53
C SER A 57 13.02 11.42 18.56
N SER A 58 13.20 11.06 17.29
CA SER A 58 12.99 11.94 16.15
C SER A 58 11.47 12.09 16.02
N SER A 59 10.97 13.33 16.09
CA SER A 59 9.56 13.67 15.92
C SER A 59 9.16 13.43 14.46
N GLU A 60 9.08 12.17 14.07
CA GLU A 60 8.77 11.70 12.73
C GLU A 60 7.32 11.28 12.72
N GLU A 61 6.46 12.23 12.36
CA GLU A 61 5.24 11.86 11.67
C GLU A 61 5.73 11.14 10.41
N SER A 62 5.50 9.82 10.34
CA SER A 62 5.93 9.01 9.20
C SER A 62 5.46 9.71 7.93
N ALA A 63 6.40 10.23 7.15
CA ALA A 63 6.07 11.01 5.97
C ALA A 63 5.30 10.10 5.00
N VAL A 64 3.98 10.23 4.99
CA VAL A 64 3.10 9.40 4.17
C VAL A 64 3.40 9.69 2.72
N TRP A 65 3.90 8.67 2.01
CA TRP A 65 4.22 8.78 0.60
C TRP A 65 2.93 8.89 -0.23
N SER A 66 2.52 10.12 -0.54
CA SER A 66 1.29 10.36 -1.32
C SER A 66 1.56 10.33 -2.84
N ALA A 67 0.49 10.15 -3.62
CA ALA A 67 0.56 10.24 -5.09
C ALA A 67 1.05 11.61 -5.60
N GLU A 68 0.88 12.69 -4.83
CA GLU A 68 1.45 14.00 -5.18
C GLU A 68 2.98 13.99 -5.02
N HIS A 69 3.50 13.37 -3.95
CA HIS A 69 4.95 13.20 -3.75
C HIS A 69 5.58 12.33 -4.84
N GLU A 70 4.88 11.28 -5.26
CA GLU A 70 5.34 10.41 -6.36
C GLU A 70 5.46 11.18 -7.69
N LYS A 71 4.50 12.05 -8.00
CA LYS A 71 4.55 12.92 -9.20
C LYS A 71 5.72 13.89 -9.16
N ASP A 72 5.92 14.56 -8.03
CA ASP A 72 7.05 15.48 -7.83
C ASP A 72 8.38 14.73 -7.96
N PHE A 73 8.48 13.54 -7.37
CA PHE A 73 9.64 12.67 -7.50
C PHE A 73 9.90 12.28 -8.97
N LEU A 74 8.89 11.79 -9.70
CA LEU A 74 9.03 11.42 -11.11
C LEU A 74 9.46 12.59 -11.99
N ARG A 75 8.93 13.79 -11.73
CA ARG A 75 9.36 15.03 -12.39
C ARG A 75 10.82 15.38 -12.09
N THR A 76 11.27 15.22 -10.84
CA THR A 76 12.70 15.44 -10.54
C THR A 76 13.60 14.46 -11.27
N LEU A 77 13.17 13.20 -11.34
CA LEU A 77 13.92 12.14 -11.98
C LEU A 77 13.98 12.35 -13.49
N SER A 78 12.89 12.82 -14.12
CA SER A 78 12.88 13.18 -15.53
C SER A 78 13.86 14.31 -15.86
N ALA A 79 13.83 15.40 -15.09
CA ALA A 79 14.77 16.51 -15.25
C ALA A 79 16.22 16.04 -15.06
N LEU A 80 16.45 15.09 -14.14
CA LEU A 80 17.78 14.57 -13.84
C LEU A 80 18.31 13.70 -14.98
N LYS A 81 17.44 12.90 -15.60
CA LYS A 81 17.77 12.09 -16.78
C LYS A 81 17.94 12.92 -18.04
N ALA A 82 17.16 13.99 -18.19
CA ALA A 82 17.29 14.95 -19.29
C ALA A 82 18.51 15.89 -19.13
N HIS A 83 19.21 15.85 -18.00
CA HIS A 83 20.29 16.78 -17.65
C HIS A 83 19.84 18.26 -17.74
N ASP A 84 18.63 18.57 -17.27
CA ASP A 84 18.08 19.91 -17.35
C ASP A 84 18.83 20.90 -16.44
N PRO A 85 19.31 22.04 -16.96
CA PRO A 85 20.04 23.04 -16.17
C PRO A 85 19.25 23.63 -14.99
N ARG A 86 17.91 23.54 -15.06
CA ARG A 86 16.97 24.02 -14.03
C ARG A 86 17.17 23.33 -12.67
N LEU A 87 17.72 22.11 -12.66
CA LEU A 87 18.03 21.41 -11.41
C LEU A 87 19.09 22.12 -10.58
N TYR A 88 19.99 22.86 -11.23
CA TYR A 88 21.11 23.52 -10.57
C TYR A 88 20.83 25.00 -10.26
N SER A 89 19.72 25.56 -10.74
CA SER A 89 19.36 26.96 -10.54
C SER A 89 18.68 27.26 -9.19
N GLY A 90 18.65 26.28 -8.27
CA GLY A 90 18.06 26.45 -6.93
C GLY A 90 16.53 26.45 -6.91
N GLN A 91 15.89 25.97 -7.98
CA GLN A 91 14.44 25.82 -8.06
C GLN A 91 13.96 24.69 -7.14
N LYS A 92 12.78 24.86 -6.52
CA LYS A 92 12.16 23.82 -5.70
C LYS A 92 11.36 22.87 -6.58
N PHE A 93 11.67 21.58 -6.51
CA PHE A 93 10.96 20.55 -7.28
C PHE A 93 9.96 19.72 -6.46
N PHE A 94 10.08 19.75 -5.13
CA PHE A 94 9.07 19.19 -4.24
C PHE A 94 8.21 20.34 -3.74
N THR A 95 6.91 20.27 -4.05
CA THR A 95 5.93 21.21 -3.54
C THR A 95 5.51 20.74 -2.15
N SER A 96 6.08 21.36 -1.12
CA SER A 96 5.50 21.25 0.24
C SER A 96 4.04 21.68 0.16
N VAL A 97 3.14 21.04 0.90
CA VAL A 97 1.67 21.20 0.88
C VAL A 97 1.23 22.60 1.40
N ASP A 98 1.82 23.66 0.88
CA ASP A 98 1.37 25.04 0.95
C ASP A 98 1.01 25.47 -0.47
N LYS A 99 -0.11 24.95 -0.98
CA LYS A 99 -0.75 25.45 -2.21
C LYS A 99 -1.14 26.91 -1.99
N ARG A 100 -0.24 27.84 -2.30
CA ARG A 100 -0.56 29.22 -2.67
C ARG A 100 -0.04 29.45 -4.08
N ASP A 101 -0.97 29.86 -4.93
CA ASP A 101 -0.88 30.11 -6.36
C ASP A 101 0.43 30.78 -6.79
N ILE A 102 1.09 30.22 -7.81
CA ILE A 102 2.03 30.95 -8.64
C ILE A 102 1.73 30.59 -10.09
N SER A 103 0.93 31.43 -10.74
CA SER A 103 0.83 31.52 -12.20
C SER A 103 1.50 32.83 -12.61
N GLU A 104 2.65 32.75 -13.29
CA GLU A 104 3.38 33.81 -14.02
C GLU A 104 4.61 33.07 -14.59
N ASP A 105 4.89 32.92 -15.88
CA ASP A 105 4.98 33.88 -16.99
C ASP A 105 4.95 33.10 -18.33
N GLU A 106 4.40 33.68 -19.40
CA GLU A 106 5.13 33.76 -20.68
C GLU A 106 4.50 34.79 -21.64
N GLU A 107 5.38 35.61 -22.22
CA GLU A 107 5.07 36.83 -22.96
C GLU A 107 4.62 36.64 -24.43
N GLU A 108 3.76 37.57 -24.83
CA GLU A 108 3.54 38.19 -26.15
C GLU A 108 3.81 37.41 -27.46
N ARG A 109 2.72 37.15 -28.20
CA ARG A 109 2.69 37.32 -29.66
C ARG A 109 1.45 38.10 -30.11
N LYS A 110 1.66 39.33 -30.58
CA LYS A 110 0.64 40.19 -31.18
C LYS A 110 0.37 39.79 -32.63
N THR A 111 -0.86 39.38 -32.93
CA THR A 111 -1.47 39.59 -34.24
C THR A 111 -2.90 40.08 -34.06
N SER A 112 -3.23 41.16 -34.77
CA SER A 112 -4.51 41.85 -34.81
C SER A 112 -5.73 40.94 -35.10
N LYS A 113 -6.26 40.36 -34.03
CA LYS A 113 -7.68 40.22 -33.65
C LYS A 113 -7.73 40.73 -32.19
N HIS A 114 -8.89 40.81 -31.51
CA HIS A 114 -8.88 41.23 -30.09
C HIS A 114 -7.76 40.47 -29.35
N GLY A 115 -6.98 41.15 -28.51
CA GLY A 115 -5.88 40.50 -27.81
C GLY A 115 -6.43 39.30 -27.04
N TYR A 116 -5.68 38.19 -26.94
CA TYR A 116 -6.11 37.01 -26.16
C TYR A 116 -6.68 37.41 -24.78
N TYR A 117 -6.05 38.41 -24.15
CA TYR A 117 -6.51 39.01 -22.90
C TYR A 117 -7.84 39.75 -22.99
N GLU A 118 -8.08 40.51 -24.06
CA GLU A 118 -9.31 41.26 -24.29
C GLU A 118 -10.49 40.31 -24.57
N GLU A 119 -10.26 39.26 -25.38
CA GLU A 119 -11.24 38.18 -25.58
C GLU A 119 -11.55 37.44 -24.27
N GLN A 120 -10.53 37.15 -23.47
CA GLN A 120 -10.69 36.52 -22.15
C GLN A 120 -11.50 37.40 -21.19
N GLU A 121 -11.28 38.73 -21.19
CA GLU A 121 -12.03 39.66 -20.37
C GLU A 121 -13.50 39.74 -20.79
N LEU A 122 -13.79 39.77 -22.09
CA LEU A 122 -15.16 39.73 -22.61
C LEU A 122 -15.87 38.43 -22.18
N ILE A 123 -15.22 37.28 -22.36
CA ILE A 123 -15.75 35.98 -21.94
C ILE A 123 -16.01 35.95 -20.43
N LYS A 124 -15.09 36.48 -19.62
CA LYS A 124 -15.26 36.57 -18.16
C LYS A 124 -16.46 37.45 -17.78
N GLN A 125 -16.62 38.60 -18.45
CA GLN A 125 -17.74 39.51 -18.20
C GLN A 125 -19.07 38.89 -18.59
N GLU A 126 -19.14 38.20 -19.73
CA GLU A 126 -20.33 37.48 -20.19
C GLU A 126 -20.70 36.35 -19.22
N LEU A 127 -19.75 35.49 -18.84
CA LEU A 127 -19.97 34.43 -17.83
C LEU A 127 -20.48 35.00 -16.51
N LYS A 128 -19.89 36.10 -16.03
CA LYS A 128 -20.32 36.76 -14.79
C LYS A 128 -21.74 37.33 -14.92
N ALA A 129 -22.09 37.88 -16.07
CA ALA A 129 -23.43 38.39 -16.34
C ALA A 129 -24.48 37.28 -16.40
N VAL A 130 -24.14 36.11 -16.92
CA VAL A 130 -25.03 34.94 -16.94
C VAL A 130 -25.20 34.36 -15.52
N LEU A 131 -24.12 34.24 -14.75
CA LEU A 131 -24.17 33.82 -13.33
C LEU A 131 -25.04 34.77 -12.49
N ALA A 132 -24.93 36.08 -12.70
CA ALA A 132 -25.75 37.06 -11.97
C ALA A 132 -27.25 37.01 -12.34
N LYS A 133 -27.60 36.45 -13.50
CA LYS A 133 -28.99 36.24 -13.95
C LYS A 133 -29.55 34.87 -13.53
N GLN A 134 -28.73 34.03 -12.90
CA GLN A 134 -29.16 32.73 -12.42
C GLN A 134 -30.03 32.91 -11.18
N ASN A 135 -31.29 32.49 -11.28
CA ASN A 135 -32.24 32.47 -10.17
C ASN A 135 -32.20 31.09 -9.47
N ASP A 136 -32.58 31.04 -8.20
CA ASP A 136 -32.58 29.83 -7.36
C ASP A 136 -33.46 28.68 -7.89
N ASP A 137 -34.41 28.98 -8.79
CA ASP A 137 -35.31 27.99 -9.41
C ASP A 137 -34.71 27.30 -10.66
N MET A 138 -33.54 27.74 -11.14
CA MET A 138 -32.88 27.21 -12.33
C MET A 138 -31.69 26.31 -11.96
N GLU A 139 -31.47 25.22 -12.69
CA GLU A 139 -30.30 24.37 -12.44
C GLU A 139 -28.99 25.18 -12.55
N PRO A 140 -28.01 24.95 -11.65
CA PRO A 140 -26.74 25.66 -11.65
C PRO A 140 -25.99 25.45 -12.97
N LEU A 141 -25.52 26.55 -13.57
CA LEU A 141 -24.95 26.57 -14.93
C LEU A 141 -23.62 25.81 -14.96
N LEU A 142 -22.88 25.93 -13.86
CA LEU A 142 -21.64 25.23 -13.61
C LEU A 142 -21.84 24.35 -12.38
N ARG A 143 -21.55 23.06 -12.52
CA ARG A 143 -21.50 22.11 -11.41
C ARG A 143 -20.04 21.75 -11.18
N GLN A 144 -19.59 21.82 -9.92
CA GLN A 144 -18.25 21.36 -9.58
C GLN A 144 -18.14 19.88 -9.96
N ARG A 145 -17.19 19.56 -10.84
CA ARG A 145 -16.94 18.18 -11.25
C ARG A 145 -16.25 17.47 -10.09
N ILE A 146 -16.97 16.58 -9.41
CA ILE A 146 -16.38 15.67 -8.44
C ILE A 146 -15.82 14.51 -9.26
N LYS A 147 -14.49 14.37 -9.30
CA LYS A 147 -13.86 13.20 -9.90
C LYS A 147 -14.31 11.96 -9.13
N THR A 148 -14.91 11.00 -9.81
CA THR A 148 -15.26 9.73 -9.16
C THR A 148 -13.98 8.94 -8.90
N GLY A 149 -13.93 8.15 -7.81
CA GLY A 149 -12.73 7.38 -7.47
C GLY A 149 -12.30 6.41 -8.58
N ASN A 150 -13.25 5.87 -9.35
CA ASN A 150 -12.95 5.00 -10.49
C ASN A 150 -12.30 5.76 -11.66
N GLU A 151 -12.74 6.99 -11.92
CA GLU A 151 -12.14 7.84 -12.95
C GLU A 151 -10.71 8.26 -12.57
N ALA A 152 -10.47 8.60 -11.30
CA ALA A 152 -9.13 8.92 -10.81
C ALA A 152 -8.16 7.74 -10.97
N LYS A 153 -8.58 6.52 -10.60
CA LYS A 153 -7.78 5.30 -10.80
C LYS A 153 -7.46 5.06 -12.27
N ASN A 154 -8.45 5.19 -13.16
CA ASN A 154 -8.22 5.02 -14.60
C ASN A 154 -7.29 6.10 -15.19
N GLU A 155 -7.36 7.35 -14.71
CA GLU A 155 -6.41 8.41 -15.08
C GLU A 155 -4.98 8.06 -14.62
N GLU A 156 -4.83 7.52 -13.41
CA GLU A 156 -3.55 7.05 -12.86
C GLU A 156 -2.98 5.85 -13.65
N ASP A 157 -3.80 4.83 -13.93
CA ASP A 157 -3.37 3.66 -14.70
C ASP A 157 -2.88 4.07 -16.09
N GLN A 158 -3.63 4.95 -16.77
CA GLN A 158 -3.22 5.49 -18.07
C GLN A 158 -1.92 6.28 -18.01
N TYR A 159 -1.67 6.99 -16.91
CA TYR A 159 -0.41 7.68 -16.68
C TYR A 159 0.77 6.69 -16.57
N TYR A 160 0.60 5.59 -15.83
CA TYR A 160 1.63 4.55 -15.72
C TYR A 160 1.85 3.79 -17.04
N GLU A 161 0.79 3.49 -17.79
CA GLU A 161 0.89 2.87 -19.12
C GLU A 161 1.64 3.78 -20.11
N TRP A 162 1.36 5.08 -20.08
CA TRP A 162 2.06 6.07 -20.89
C TRP A 162 3.54 6.15 -20.50
N LEU A 163 3.87 6.09 -19.20
CA LEU A 163 5.26 6.13 -18.71
C LEU A 163 6.06 4.88 -19.10
N LYS A 164 5.38 3.72 -19.28
CA LYS A 164 5.97 2.49 -19.84
C LYS A 164 6.26 2.58 -21.34
N GLY A 165 5.82 3.65 -22.02
CA GLY A 165 5.94 3.80 -23.47
C GLY A 165 4.94 2.95 -24.25
N GLN A 166 3.89 2.41 -23.62
CA GLN A 166 2.86 1.62 -24.32
C GLN A 166 1.82 2.50 -25.04
N LYS A 167 1.78 3.79 -24.70
CA LYS A 167 0.82 4.76 -25.24
C LYS A 167 1.57 5.95 -25.85
N ASP A 168 1.25 6.26 -27.11
CA ASP A 168 1.90 7.33 -27.88
C ASP A 168 1.24 8.70 -27.68
N GLU A 169 -0.03 8.72 -27.25
CA GLU A 169 -0.79 9.95 -27.07
C GLU A 169 -0.23 10.79 -25.91
N ASP A 170 0.08 12.07 -26.18
CA ASP A 170 0.51 13.03 -25.17
C ASP A 170 -0.66 13.36 -24.23
N LEU A 171 -0.51 13.01 -22.95
CA LEU A 171 -1.45 13.43 -21.91
C LEU A 171 -1.23 14.93 -21.59
N PRO A 172 -2.27 15.69 -21.22
CA PRO A 172 -2.09 17.06 -20.76
C PRO A 172 -1.32 17.07 -19.43
N GLY A 173 -0.24 17.86 -19.34
CA GLY A 173 0.55 18.03 -18.11
C GLY A 173 1.71 17.04 -17.90
N VAL A 174 2.05 16.21 -18.89
CA VAL A 174 3.22 15.29 -18.81
C VAL A 174 4.43 15.76 -19.64
N GLU A 175 4.47 17.03 -20.05
CA GLU A 175 5.58 17.59 -20.84
C GLU A 175 6.93 17.43 -20.15
N GLU A 176 6.97 17.64 -18.83
CA GLU A 176 8.18 17.52 -18.00
C GLU A 176 8.66 16.08 -17.87
N LEU A 177 7.79 15.09 -18.11
CA LEU A 177 8.09 13.66 -17.96
C LEU A 177 8.55 13.01 -19.27
N LYS A 178 8.51 13.74 -20.40
CA LYS A 178 8.92 13.23 -21.72
C LYS A 178 10.35 12.70 -21.71
N GLY A 179 11.29 13.41 -21.06
CA GLY A 179 12.68 12.97 -20.96
C GLY A 179 12.85 11.65 -20.19
N LEU A 180 11.98 11.40 -19.20
CA LEU A 180 11.97 10.11 -18.50
C LEU A 180 11.35 9.00 -19.34
N LYS A 181 10.22 9.30 -20.01
CA LYS A 181 9.57 8.34 -20.91
C LYS A 181 10.53 7.86 -21.99
N GLU A 182 11.27 8.77 -22.62
CA GLU A 182 12.29 8.43 -23.62
C GLU A 182 13.36 7.53 -23.00
N ALA A 183 13.93 7.94 -21.87
CA ALA A 183 14.95 7.17 -21.16
C ALA A 183 14.47 5.79 -20.69
N TRP A 184 13.18 5.57 -20.42
CA TRP A 184 12.65 4.26 -19.99
C TRP A 184 12.08 3.40 -21.11
N SER A 185 11.82 4.02 -22.27
CA SER A 185 11.38 3.34 -23.50
C SER A 185 12.55 2.71 -24.25
N ASP A 186 13.79 3.16 -23.99
CA ASP A 186 15.00 2.61 -24.58
C ASP A 186 15.22 1.14 -24.20
N MET A 187 15.47 0.28 -25.20
CA MET A 187 15.69 -1.15 -24.99
C MET A 187 17.03 -1.48 -24.32
N ASN A 188 17.99 -0.55 -24.35
CA ASN A 188 19.37 -0.71 -23.85
C ASN A 188 19.55 -0.16 -22.44
N LEU A 189 18.56 -0.32 -21.57
CA LEU A 189 18.68 0.10 -20.17
C LEU A 189 19.62 -0.83 -19.40
N ASP A 190 20.39 -0.21 -18.50
CA ASP A 190 21.19 -0.91 -17.49
C ASP A 190 20.29 -1.78 -16.59
N GLU A 191 20.87 -2.84 -16.01
CA GLU A 191 20.14 -3.74 -15.11
C GLU A 191 19.51 -2.96 -13.94
N ASN A 192 20.21 -1.96 -13.42
CA ASN A 192 19.72 -1.13 -12.33
C ASN A 192 18.57 -0.21 -12.76
N GLU A 193 18.59 0.32 -13.98
CA GLU A 193 17.51 1.16 -14.51
C GLU A 193 16.26 0.33 -14.83
N LYS A 194 16.42 -0.88 -15.35
CA LYS A 194 15.31 -1.83 -15.53
C LYS A 194 14.66 -2.16 -14.19
N PHE A 195 15.48 -2.40 -13.17
CA PHE A 195 15.01 -2.65 -11.81
C PHE A 195 14.27 -1.43 -11.26
N LEU A 196 14.86 -0.23 -11.31
CA LEU A 196 14.23 1.00 -10.80
C LEU A 196 12.90 1.29 -11.48
N ARG A 197 12.85 1.17 -12.81
CA ARG A 197 11.62 1.31 -13.59
C ARG A 197 10.56 0.33 -13.10
N ASP A 198 10.88 -0.96 -13.00
CA ASP A 198 9.93 -2.00 -12.57
C ASP A 198 9.51 -1.83 -11.09
N TYR A 199 10.44 -1.44 -10.23
CA TYR A 199 10.23 -1.25 -8.80
C TYR A 199 9.25 -0.10 -8.53
N LEU A 200 9.45 1.04 -9.19
CA LEU A 200 8.60 2.22 -9.01
C LEU A 200 7.23 2.03 -9.68
N LEU A 201 7.19 1.51 -10.90
CA LEU A 201 5.94 1.31 -11.64
C LEU A 201 5.03 0.24 -11.02
N ASN A 202 5.60 -0.79 -10.41
CA ASN A 202 4.82 -1.81 -9.70
C ASN A 202 4.62 -1.46 -8.22
N LYS A 203 4.96 -0.23 -7.81
CA LYS A 203 4.84 0.28 -6.44
C LYS A 203 5.39 -0.69 -5.39
N LYS A 204 6.53 -1.33 -5.66
CA LYS A 204 7.14 -2.33 -4.74
C LYS A 204 7.65 -1.73 -3.42
N TYR A 205 7.67 -0.40 -3.31
CA TYR A 205 7.94 0.33 -2.07
C TYR A 205 6.71 0.46 -1.18
N ASP A 206 5.52 0.25 -1.73
CA ASP A 206 4.26 0.33 -1.00
C ASP A 206 4.06 -0.98 -0.22
N VAL A 207 4.55 -0.99 1.02
CA VAL A 207 4.44 -2.14 1.93
C VAL A 207 3.09 -2.14 2.65
N GLU A 208 2.36 -1.03 2.66
CA GLU A 208 1.07 -0.88 3.35
C GLU A 208 -0.02 -1.79 2.77
N GLY A 209 0.10 -2.22 1.51
CA GLY A 209 -0.80 -3.19 0.89
C GLY A 209 -0.55 -4.66 1.28
N ASN A 210 0.54 -4.95 1.98
CA ASN A 210 0.97 -6.29 2.41
C ASN A 210 1.01 -6.43 3.94
N ASP A 211 0.20 -5.66 4.66
CA ASP A 211 -0.07 -5.86 6.09
C ASP A 211 -0.95 -7.11 6.35
N ASP A 212 -0.94 -8.10 5.45
CA ASP A 212 -1.45 -9.44 5.73
C ASP A 212 -0.44 -10.11 6.67
N VAL A 213 -0.45 -9.68 7.93
CA VAL A 213 0.20 -10.40 9.02
C VAL A 213 -0.40 -11.80 8.98
N PRO A 214 0.40 -12.86 8.72
CA PRO A 214 -0.13 -14.21 8.60
C PRO A 214 -1.03 -14.52 9.78
N SER A 215 -2.23 -15.02 9.48
CA SER A 215 -3.18 -15.36 10.53
C SER A 215 -2.57 -16.41 11.45
N TYR A 216 -2.90 -16.40 12.73
CA TYR A 216 -2.47 -17.45 13.66
C TYR A 216 -2.81 -18.85 13.13
N GLU A 217 -3.90 -19.02 12.39
CA GLU A 217 -4.25 -20.29 11.73
C GLU A 217 -3.29 -20.68 10.59
N GLU A 218 -2.70 -19.72 9.89
CA GLU A 218 -1.69 -19.96 8.85
C GLU A 218 -0.32 -20.30 9.47
N ILE A 219 0.03 -19.64 10.57
CA ILE A 219 1.28 -19.89 11.31
C ILE A 219 1.22 -21.22 12.06
N VAL A 220 0.04 -21.63 12.52
CA VAL A 220 -0.19 -22.88 13.27
C VAL A 220 -0.70 -23.99 12.34
N ASN A 221 -0.57 -23.83 11.03
CA ASN A 221 -1.06 -24.81 10.07
C ASN A 221 -0.18 -26.06 10.04
N VAL A 222 -0.44 -26.98 10.99
CA VAL A 222 0.35 -28.18 11.29
C VAL A 222 0.42 -29.17 10.12
N GLU A 223 -0.54 -29.11 9.19
CA GLU A 223 -0.62 -30.05 8.05
C GLU A 223 0.57 -29.91 7.08
N LYS A 224 1.07 -28.69 6.87
CA LYS A 224 2.23 -28.46 5.98
C LYS A 224 3.54 -28.92 6.64
N ASP A 225 3.64 -28.74 7.96
CA ASP A 225 4.80 -29.17 8.74
C ASP A 225 4.86 -30.71 8.87
N GLU A 226 3.73 -31.40 8.84
CA GLU A 226 3.66 -32.88 8.89
C GLU A 226 4.26 -33.52 7.63
N GLU A 227 3.93 -33.04 6.44
CA GLU A 227 4.52 -33.53 5.17
C GLU A 227 6.03 -33.26 5.07
N GLU A 228 6.51 -32.19 5.69
CA GLU A 228 7.94 -31.85 5.71
C GLU A 228 8.71 -32.75 6.69
N LEU A 229 8.13 -33.03 7.86
CA LEU A 229 8.67 -33.97 8.84
C LEU A 229 8.74 -35.40 8.27
N GLU A 230 7.70 -35.87 7.58
CA GLU A 230 7.71 -37.20 6.94
C GLU A 230 8.84 -37.33 5.90
N ARG A 231 9.10 -36.27 5.13
CA ARG A 231 10.19 -36.24 4.14
C ARG A 231 11.57 -36.29 4.80
N GLU A 232 11.74 -35.61 5.94
CA GLU A 232 12.96 -35.66 6.73
C GLU A 232 13.18 -37.06 7.31
N ASP A 233 12.14 -37.68 7.89
CA ASP A 233 12.17 -39.04 8.41
C ASP A 233 12.52 -40.06 7.31
N GLU A 234 11.94 -39.90 6.12
CA GLU A 234 12.27 -40.75 4.96
C GLU A 234 13.71 -40.57 4.50
N PHE A 235 14.22 -39.34 4.48
CA PHE A 235 15.60 -39.04 4.12
C PHE A 235 16.58 -39.62 5.14
N GLU A 236 16.32 -39.43 6.44
CA GLU A 236 17.14 -39.98 7.52
C GLU A 236 17.10 -41.50 7.53
N ARG A 237 15.92 -42.11 7.35
CA ARG A 237 15.80 -43.56 7.22
C ARG A 237 16.59 -44.05 6.02
N LYS A 238 16.43 -43.43 4.85
CA LYS A 238 17.17 -43.82 3.63
C LYS A 238 18.68 -43.67 3.80
N TYR A 239 19.14 -42.63 4.49
CA TYR A 239 20.56 -42.41 4.74
C TYR A 239 21.13 -43.38 5.78
N ASN A 240 20.41 -43.62 6.88
CA ASN A 240 20.83 -44.52 7.96
C ASN A 240 20.87 -45.99 7.52
N PHE A 241 19.88 -46.42 6.73
CA PHE A 241 19.75 -47.81 6.26
C PHE A 241 20.38 -48.06 4.88
N ARG A 242 21.17 -47.10 4.35
CA ARG A 242 21.74 -47.12 2.99
C ARG A 242 22.51 -48.40 2.62
N TYR A 243 22.99 -49.16 3.60
CA TYR A 243 23.77 -50.39 3.39
C TYR A 243 23.05 -51.67 3.87
N GLU A 244 21.91 -51.53 4.56
CA GLU A 244 21.11 -52.65 5.08
C GLU A 244 19.96 -52.99 4.14
N GLU A 245 19.35 -51.97 3.53
CA GLU A 245 18.36 -52.10 2.46
C GLU A 245 19.01 -51.66 1.14
N PRO A 246 19.55 -52.57 0.31
CA PRO A 246 20.11 -52.18 -0.97
C PRO A 246 19.00 -51.59 -1.87
N ASP A 247 19.08 -50.29 -2.16
CA ASP A 247 18.23 -49.61 -3.14
C ASP A 247 18.18 -50.44 -4.45
N GLN A 248 17.01 -50.56 -5.09
CA GLN A 248 16.87 -51.27 -6.37
C GLN A 248 17.83 -50.75 -7.45
N ASP A 249 18.21 -49.48 -7.38
CA ASP A 249 19.20 -48.86 -8.27
C ASP A 249 20.63 -49.39 -8.00
N PHE A 250 20.96 -49.73 -6.75
CA PHE A 250 22.26 -50.30 -6.37
C PHE A 250 22.43 -51.74 -6.90
N VAL A 251 21.34 -52.50 -6.95
CA VAL A 251 21.32 -53.87 -7.51
C VAL A 251 21.52 -53.85 -9.04
N SER A 252 21.07 -52.79 -9.72
CA SER A 252 21.24 -52.62 -11.17
C SER A 252 22.70 -52.39 -11.58
N TYR A 253 23.47 -51.61 -10.80
CA TYR A 253 24.89 -51.35 -11.09
C TYR A 253 25.80 -52.57 -10.87
N CYS A 254 25.44 -53.49 -9.96
CA CYS A 254 26.19 -54.73 -9.74
C CYS A 254 25.92 -55.82 -10.78
N LEU A 255 24.83 -55.72 -11.57
CA LEU A 255 24.50 -56.68 -12.64
C LEU A 255 25.06 -56.28 -14.02
N TYR A 256 25.68 -55.10 -14.12
CA TYR A 256 26.28 -54.56 -15.36
C TYR A 256 27.81 -54.35 -15.28
N SER A 257 28.50 -54.93 -14.28
CA SER A 257 29.96 -55.11 -14.26
C SER A 257 30.32 -56.59 -14.22
#